data_AF-Q098D0-F1
#
_entry.id   AF-Q098D0-F1
#
_cell.length_a   1.000
_cell.length_b   1.000
_cell.length_c   1.000
_cell.angle_alpha   90.00
_cell.angle_beta   90.00
_cell.angle_gamma   90.00
#
_symmetry.space_group_name_H-M   'P 1'
#
loop_
_entity.id
_entity.type
_entity.pdbx_description
1 polymer ?
#
loop_
_entity_poly.entity_id
_entity_poly.type
_entity_poly.pdbx_seq_one_letter_code
_entity_poly.pdbx_strand_id
1 'polypeptide(L)'
;MKQFIAFAALILACAGPKDAQAQEPLAAAAAKSTKRGISYGYHSAADMTALSAGISWWYNWSPQPEAGAASVAPSVGVSFVPMVWGGTPNADQLAAQIPAGAQYLLGFNEPNFKSQANMTPSRAASLWPVLEDVARRKNLKLVSPAVNYCGDCVSEGGTTFTDPVAYLDAFFAACTNCKVDYVAVHWYACDVSALSWYIGLFKKYNKPIWLTEFACGDRPHNEITLAVQKKYMTDAVNYLENEPAVFRYSWFSGRNSEIPNINLLGNSGQLTELGQLYVSLPSGGSTVPKLTPVTALASSSEGADTVAGKAIDGNLSTRWSSAFSDPQYLLLDFGSTKTFSRVKIQWEAAYGKEYQIQTSANGTTWTTVYSTAAGDGGVDDVSGLNASGRYLRIYGTKRATQYGYSIFEVEVYGG
;
A
#
# COMPACT_ATOMS: atom_id res chain seq x y z
N MET A 1 39.72 -27.42 -70.76
CA MET A 1 38.84 -26.93 -69.67
C MET A 1 39.59 -27.09 -68.36
N LYS A 2 39.66 -26.02 -67.59
CA LYS A 2 40.48 -25.86 -66.39
C LYS A 2 39.93 -26.69 -65.23
N GLN A 3 40.78 -27.45 -64.53
CA GLN A 3 41.11 -27.21 -63.11
C GLN A 3 42.06 -28.31 -62.59
N PHE A 4 43.22 -27.85 -62.11
CA PHE A 4 44.26 -28.62 -61.45
C PHE A 4 43.87 -28.85 -59.98
N ILE A 5 44.12 -30.07 -59.51
CA ILE A 5 44.12 -30.47 -58.10
C ILE A 5 45.39 -29.92 -57.44
N ALA A 6 45.26 -29.21 -56.32
CA ALA A 6 46.38 -28.88 -55.45
C ALA A 6 45.98 -29.01 -53.97
N PHE A 7 46.73 -29.87 -53.27
CA PHE A 7 46.74 -30.04 -51.82
C PHE A 7 47.23 -28.76 -51.12
N ALA A 8 46.61 -28.39 -50.00
CA ALA A 8 47.16 -27.40 -49.08
C ALA A 8 47.03 -27.87 -47.61
N ALA A 9 48.12 -27.65 -46.88
CA ALA A 9 48.48 -28.20 -45.59
C ALA A 9 47.59 -27.75 -44.42
N LEU A 10 47.45 -28.66 -43.46
CA LEU A 10 46.91 -28.42 -42.13
C LEU A 10 47.94 -27.66 -41.29
N ILE A 11 47.68 -26.40 -40.96
CA ILE A 11 48.42 -25.65 -39.93
C ILE A 11 47.63 -25.71 -38.64
N LEU A 12 48.19 -26.42 -37.66
CA LEU A 12 47.67 -26.50 -36.29
C LEU A 12 48.04 -25.21 -35.55
N ALA A 13 47.08 -24.30 -35.37
CA ALA A 13 47.26 -23.13 -34.50
C ALA A 13 46.69 -23.46 -33.10
N CYS A 14 47.57 -23.59 -32.11
CA CYS A 14 47.20 -23.71 -30.71
C CYS A 14 46.61 -22.37 -30.22
N ALA A 15 45.29 -22.30 -30.08
CA ALA A 15 44.64 -21.21 -29.34
C ALA A 15 44.65 -21.57 -27.84
N GLY A 16 45.31 -20.74 -27.02
CA GLY A 16 45.28 -20.84 -25.57
C GLY A 16 43.85 -20.65 -25.02
N PRO A 17 43.60 -21.09 -23.76
CA PRO A 17 42.28 -20.97 -23.16
C PRO A 17 41.89 -19.50 -23.09
N LYS A 18 40.81 -19.14 -23.79
CA LYS A 18 40.14 -17.86 -23.58
C LYS A 18 39.59 -17.86 -22.17
N ASP A 19 39.98 -16.86 -21.39
CA ASP A 19 39.41 -16.57 -20.08
C ASP A 19 37.88 -16.63 -20.15
N ALA A 20 37.31 -17.66 -19.52
CA ALA A 20 35.89 -17.70 -19.25
C ALA A 20 35.63 -16.64 -18.18
N GLN A 21 35.23 -15.45 -18.60
CA GLN A 21 34.59 -14.49 -17.71
C GLN A 21 33.40 -15.20 -17.08
N ALA A 22 33.49 -15.44 -15.77
CA ALA A 22 32.37 -15.91 -14.98
C ALA A 22 31.23 -14.91 -15.17
N GLN A 23 30.17 -15.38 -15.82
CA GLN A 23 28.93 -14.63 -15.96
C GLN A 23 28.40 -14.42 -14.55
N GLU A 24 28.40 -13.17 -14.08
CA GLU A 24 27.79 -12.82 -12.81
C GLU A 24 26.37 -13.39 -12.77
N PRO A 25 25.95 -14.01 -11.65
CA PRO A 25 24.59 -14.53 -11.54
C PRO A 25 23.64 -13.37 -11.81
N LEU A 26 22.75 -13.57 -12.79
CA LEU A 26 21.66 -12.66 -13.11
C LEU A 26 21.00 -12.27 -11.78
N ALA A 27 21.04 -10.98 -11.43
CA ALA A 27 20.37 -10.48 -10.24
C ALA A 27 18.95 -11.07 -10.24
N ALA A 28 18.58 -11.79 -9.17
CA ALA A 28 17.25 -12.36 -9.03
C ALA A 28 16.25 -11.23 -9.34
N ALA A 29 15.38 -11.43 -10.33
CA ALA A 29 14.36 -10.46 -10.67
C ALA A 29 13.66 -10.06 -9.37
N ALA A 30 13.70 -8.77 -9.03
CA ALA A 30 13.09 -8.28 -7.79
C ALA A 30 11.65 -8.81 -7.73
N ALA A 31 11.32 -9.55 -6.67
CA ALA A 31 10.01 -10.17 -6.55
C ALA A 31 8.94 -9.07 -6.54
N LYS A 32 8.10 -9.02 -7.58
CA LYS A 32 6.98 -8.06 -7.65
C LYS A 32 5.96 -8.33 -6.55
N SER A 33 5.27 -7.27 -6.12
CA SER A 33 4.32 -7.36 -5.00
C SER A 33 3.10 -8.21 -5.36
N THR A 34 2.75 -9.14 -4.47
CA THR A 34 1.50 -9.92 -4.60
C THR A 34 0.26 -9.09 -4.29
N LYS A 35 0.40 -7.99 -3.54
CA LYS A 35 -0.68 -7.06 -3.19
C LYS A 35 -1.02 -6.09 -4.32
N ARG A 36 -0.02 -5.69 -5.11
CA ARG A 36 -0.12 -4.60 -6.08
C ARG A 36 -0.87 -4.98 -7.34
N GLY A 37 -1.91 -4.20 -7.65
CA GLY A 37 -2.68 -4.32 -8.89
C GLY A 37 -3.02 -2.98 -9.54
N ILE A 38 -3.89 -3.01 -10.53
CA ILE A 38 -4.39 -1.83 -11.24
C ILE A 38 -5.88 -1.99 -11.56
N SER A 39 -6.65 -0.90 -11.43
CA SER A 39 -8.05 -0.83 -11.83
C SER A 39 -8.16 -0.14 -13.19
N TYR A 40 -8.20 -0.90 -14.28
CA TYR A 40 -8.25 -0.38 -15.66
C TYR A 40 -8.73 -1.45 -16.65
N GLY A 41 -9.53 -1.06 -17.64
CA GLY A 41 -10.21 -1.99 -18.57
C GLY A 41 -9.86 -1.90 -20.04
N TYR A 42 -8.81 -1.15 -20.41
CA TYR A 42 -8.46 -0.89 -21.81
C TYR A 42 -6.98 -1.17 -22.11
N HIS A 43 -6.38 -2.14 -21.42
CA HIS A 43 -4.99 -2.53 -21.67
C HIS A 43 -4.82 -3.11 -23.08
N SER A 44 -3.82 -2.65 -23.80
CA SER A 44 -3.22 -3.43 -24.88
C SER A 44 -2.34 -4.56 -24.31
N ALA A 45 -1.94 -5.52 -25.15
CA ALA A 45 -0.94 -6.52 -24.75
C ALA A 45 0.40 -5.85 -24.35
N ALA A 46 0.77 -4.77 -25.02
CA ALA A 46 1.97 -4.00 -24.69
C ALA A 46 1.83 -3.28 -23.34
N ASP A 47 0.65 -2.72 -23.02
CA ASP A 47 0.38 -2.10 -21.73
C ASP A 47 0.53 -3.10 -20.58
N MET A 48 -0.09 -4.26 -20.71
CA MET A 48 -0.02 -5.32 -19.69
C MET A 48 1.41 -5.80 -19.51
N THR A 49 2.16 -5.97 -20.60
CA THR A 49 3.60 -6.32 -20.55
C THR A 49 4.40 -5.27 -19.78
N ALA A 50 4.20 -3.99 -20.07
CA ALA A 50 4.91 -2.90 -19.41
C ALA A 50 4.60 -2.82 -17.90
N LEU A 51 3.34 -3.01 -17.50
CA LEU A 51 2.94 -3.00 -16.08
C LEU A 51 3.39 -4.24 -15.31
N SER A 52 3.51 -5.39 -15.98
CA SER A 52 3.77 -6.70 -15.36
C SER A 52 5.04 -6.79 -14.53
N ALA A 53 5.98 -5.85 -14.72
CA ALA A 53 7.19 -5.72 -13.92
C ALA A 53 6.90 -5.46 -12.43
N GLY A 54 5.78 -4.81 -12.09
CA GLY A 54 5.46 -4.45 -10.71
C GLY A 54 4.08 -4.88 -10.21
N ILE A 55 3.14 -5.18 -11.11
CA ILE A 55 1.79 -5.62 -10.73
C ILE A 55 1.62 -7.14 -10.80
N SER A 56 0.77 -7.68 -9.93
CA SER A 56 0.43 -9.11 -9.91
C SER A 56 -1.02 -9.40 -10.30
N TRP A 57 -1.88 -8.38 -10.35
CA TRP A 57 -3.28 -8.56 -10.69
C TRP A 57 -3.93 -7.28 -11.27
N TRP A 58 -5.05 -7.43 -11.95
CA TRP A 58 -5.89 -6.30 -12.39
C TRP A 58 -7.36 -6.69 -12.40
N TYR A 59 -8.23 -5.68 -12.42
CA TYR A 59 -9.64 -5.83 -12.76
C TYR A 59 -10.11 -4.63 -13.60
N ASN A 60 -11.28 -4.79 -14.22
CA ASN A 60 -11.82 -3.86 -15.21
C ASN A 60 -13.33 -3.61 -15.04
N TRP A 61 -13.86 -3.79 -13.82
CA TRP A 61 -15.28 -3.67 -13.49
C TRP A 61 -16.22 -4.64 -14.23
N SER A 62 -15.67 -5.65 -14.91
CA SER A 62 -16.41 -6.63 -15.70
C SER A 62 -16.15 -8.06 -15.21
N PRO A 63 -17.06 -9.02 -15.48
CA PRO A 63 -16.81 -10.43 -15.23
C PRO A 63 -15.79 -11.05 -16.21
N GLN A 64 -15.43 -10.32 -17.28
CA GLN A 64 -14.52 -10.77 -18.34
C GLN A 64 -13.36 -9.79 -18.54
N PRO A 65 -12.13 -10.29 -18.80
CA PRO A 65 -11.01 -9.43 -19.14
C PRO A 65 -11.13 -8.89 -20.57
N GLU A 66 -10.55 -7.73 -20.80
CA GLU A 66 -10.35 -7.19 -22.14
C GLU A 66 -9.30 -8.01 -22.92
N ALA A 67 -9.53 -8.20 -24.22
CA ALA A 67 -8.75 -9.11 -25.07
C ALA A 67 -7.26 -8.76 -25.10
N GLY A 68 -6.91 -7.47 -25.05
CA GLY A 68 -5.53 -7.01 -25.05
C GLY A 68 -4.73 -7.57 -23.87
N ALA A 69 -5.19 -7.35 -22.63
CA ALA A 69 -4.58 -7.93 -21.45
C ALA A 69 -4.65 -9.46 -21.44
N ALA A 70 -5.81 -10.04 -21.75
CA ALA A 70 -6.04 -11.49 -21.67
C ALA A 70 -5.06 -12.31 -22.54
N SER A 71 -4.60 -11.73 -23.66
CA SER A 71 -3.65 -12.39 -24.57
C SER A 71 -2.27 -12.65 -23.99
N VAL A 72 -1.85 -11.90 -22.95
CA VAL A 72 -0.48 -11.93 -22.43
C VAL A 72 -0.40 -12.09 -20.91
N ALA A 73 -1.42 -11.66 -20.16
CA ALA A 73 -1.36 -11.63 -18.70
C ALA A 73 -0.96 -12.97 -18.03
N PRO A 74 -1.45 -14.15 -18.48
CA PRO A 74 -1.00 -15.41 -17.92
C PRO A 74 0.50 -15.67 -18.08
N SER A 75 1.11 -15.28 -19.22
CA SER A 75 2.53 -15.52 -19.48
C SER A 75 3.45 -14.56 -18.72
N VAL A 76 2.95 -13.38 -18.35
CA VAL A 76 3.67 -12.39 -17.53
C VAL A 76 3.30 -12.46 -16.04
N GLY A 77 2.59 -13.52 -15.63
CA GLY A 77 2.25 -13.78 -14.23
C GLY A 77 1.38 -12.69 -13.61
N VAL A 78 0.41 -12.17 -14.35
CA VAL A 78 -0.59 -11.22 -13.86
C VAL A 78 -1.97 -11.89 -13.91
N SER A 79 -2.72 -11.85 -12.81
CA SER A 79 -4.03 -12.51 -12.70
C SER A 79 -5.20 -11.54 -12.85
N PHE A 80 -6.20 -11.90 -13.66
CA PHE A 80 -7.45 -11.15 -13.75
C PHE A 80 -8.35 -11.46 -12.55
N VAL A 81 -9.01 -10.43 -12.02
CA VAL A 81 -10.04 -10.58 -10.99
C VAL A 81 -11.39 -10.12 -11.58
N PRO A 82 -12.36 -11.02 -11.78
CA PRO A 82 -13.69 -10.64 -12.26
C PRO A 82 -14.47 -9.84 -11.21
N MET A 83 -15.40 -9.01 -11.69
CA MET A 83 -16.30 -8.22 -10.85
C MET A 83 -17.76 -8.36 -11.30
N VAL A 84 -18.67 -8.37 -10.33
CA VAL A 84 -20.09 -8.11 -10.57
C VAL A 84 -20.39 -6.67 -10.21
N TRP A 85 -20.35 -5.76 -11.19
CA TRP A 85 -20.46 -4.33 -10.91
C TRP A 85 -21.78 -3.94 -10.23
N GLY A 86 -22.93 -4.43 -10.69
CA GLY A 86 -24.25 -4.05 -10.16
C GLY A 86 -25.39 -4.77 -10.88
N GLY A 87 -26.59 -4.21 -10.81
CA GLY A 87 -27.78 -4.74 -11.51
C GLY A 87 -28.38 -5.98 -10.85
N THR A 88 -28.91 -6.91 -11.66
CA THR A 88 -29.50 -8.17 -11.20
C THR A 88 -28.76 -9.34 -11.85
N PRO A 89 -27.66 -9.83 -11.26
CA PRO A 89 -26.84 -10.86 -11.88
C PRO A 89 -27.60 -12.17 -12.06
N ASN A 90 -27.27 -12.90 -13.13
CA ASN A 90 -27.74 -14.26 -13.38
C ASN A 90 -26.55 -15.23 -13.19
N ALA A 91 -26.75 -16.29 -12.40
CA ALA A 91 -25.66 -17.20 -12.03
C ALA A 91 -25.06 -17.94 -13.24
N ASP A 92 -25.87 -18.37 -14.20
CA ASP A 92 -25.40 -19.13 -15.36
C ASP A 92 -24.60 -18.23 -16.32
N GLN A 93 -25.11 -17.02 -16.59
CA GLN A 93 -24.41 -16.03 -17.41
C GLN A 93 -23.08 -15.62 -16.77
N LEU A 94 -23.11 -15.30 -15.47
CA LEU A 94 -21.92 -14.89 -14.74
C LEU A 94 -20.89 -16.03 -14.67
N ALA A 95 -21.31 -17.27 -14.41
CA ALA A 95 -20.42 -18.42 -14.43
C ALA A 95 -19.84 -18.68 -15.82
N ALA A 96 -20.61 -18.51 -16.89
CA ALA A 96 -20.09 -18.64 -18.26
C ALA A 96 -19.07 -17.53 -18.60
N GLN A 97 -19.25 -16.34 -18.02
CA GLN A 97 -18.35 -15.21 -18.20
C GLN A 97 -17.06 -15.33 -17.36
N ILE A 98 -17.15 -15.96 -16.21
CA ILE A 98 -16.06 -16.54 -15.41
C ILE A 98 -14.79 -17.09 -16.12
N PRO A 99 -13.68 -16.38 -16.42
CA PRO A 99 -12.51 -17.04 -17.00
C PRO A 99 -11.97 -18.14 -16.07
N ALA A 100 -11.48 -19.23 -16.67
CA ALA A 100 -10.86 -20.32 -15.91
C ALA A 100 -9.62 -19.82 -15.15
N GLY A 101 -9.38 -20.35 -13.96
CA GLY A 101 -8.24 -19.96 -13.12
C GLY A 101 -8.45 -18.70 -12.29
N ALA A 102 -9.57 -17.99 -12.44
CA ALA A 102 -9.96 -16.95 -11.49
C ALA A 102 -10.05 -17.53 -10.06
N GLN A 103 -9.56 -16.78 -9.08
CA GLN A 103 -9.54 -17.19 -7.67
C GLN A 103 -10.47 -16.36 -6.77
N TYR A 104 -10.81 -15.17 -7.24
CA TYR A 104 -11.59 -14.18 -6.50
C TYR A 104 -12.73 -13.66 -7.37
N LEU A 105 -13.78 -13.15 -6.74
CA LEU A 105 -14.85 -12.41 -7.39
C LEU A 105 -15.14 -11.16 -6.56
N LEU A 106 -14.97 -9.99 -7.18
CA LEU A 106 -15.36 -8.71 -6.60
C LEU A 106 -16.88 -8.55 -6.65
N GLY A 107 -17.47 -8.13 -5.53
CA GLY A 107 -18.88 -7.80 -5.43
C GLY A 107 -19.24 -6.47 -6.09
N PHE A 108 -20.37 -5.90 -5.70
CA PHE A 108 -20.95 -4.69 -6.29
C PHE A 108 -20.06 -3.45 -6.12
N ASN A 109 -19.99 -2.61 -7.15
CA ASN A 109 -19.18 -1.40 -7.21
C ASN A 109 -19.93 -0.20 -6.62
N GLU A 110 -19.45 0.32 -5.50
CA GLU A 110 -19.97 1.56 -4.88
C GLU A 110 -21.50 1.57 -4.79
N PRO A 111 -22.13 0.50 -4.27
CA PRO A 111 -23.59 0.40 -4.30
C PRO A 111 -24.27 1.50 -3.48
N ASN A 112 -23.57 2.11 -2.54
CA ASN A 112 -24.09 3.25 -1.78
C ASN A 112 -24.24 4.53 -2.63
N PHE A 113 -23.57 4.63 -3.79
CA PHE A 113 -23.66 5.77 -4.70
C PHE A 113 -24.77 5.56 -5.74
N LYS A 114 -25.61 6.58 -5.94
CA LYS A 114 -26.68 6.54 -6.97
C LYS A 114 -26.15 6.54 -8.39
N SER A 115 -24.97 7.12 -8.61
CA SER A 115 -24.29 7.16 -9.92
C SER A 115 -23.56 5.87 -10.28
N GLN A 116 -23.45 4.93 -9.35
CA GLN A 116 -22.74 3.66 -9.53
C GLN A 116 -23.74 2.51 -9.46
N ALA A 117 -23.45 1.40 -8.75
CA ALA A 117 -24.35 0.26 -8.73
C ALA A 117 -25.73 0.57 -8.15
N ASN A 118 -25.85 1.63 -7.32
CA ASN A 118 -27.13 2.19 -6.84
C ASN A 118 -28.04 1.12 -6.21
N MET A 119 -27.58 0.55 -5.09
CA MET A 119 -28.28 -0.53 -4.40
C MET A 119 -28.32 -0.25 -2.90
N THR A 120 -29.50 -0.32 -2.29
CA THR A 120 -29.59 -0.33 -0.83
C THR A 120 -28.90 -1.58 -0.24
N PRO A 121 -28.50 -1.56 1.04
CA PRO A 121 -27.90 -2.73 1.68
C PRO A 121 -28.78 -3.98 1.58
N SER A 122 -30.09 -3.87 1.82
CA SER A 122 -31.00 -5.02 1.69
C SER A 122 -31.07 -5.55 0.25
N ARG A 123 -31.02 -4.66 -0.75
CA ARG A 123 -31.00 -5.07 -2.16
C ARG A 123 -29.73 -5.82 -2.51
N ALA A 124 -28.56 -5.31 -2.11
CA ALA A 124 -27.29 -6.00 -2.29
C ALA A 124 -27.29 -7.37 -1.61
N ALA A 125 -27.78 -7.45 -0.37
CA ALA A 125 -27.91 -8.71 0.37
C ALA A 125 -28.86 -9.71 -0.34
N SER A 126 -29.99 -9.24 -0.88
CA SER A 126 -30.94 -10.10 -1.60
C SER A 126 -30.37 -10.75 -2.86
N LEU A 127 -29.36 -10.12 -3.47
CA LEU A 127 -28.70 -10.60 -4.69
C LEU A 127 -27.41 -11.37 -4.42
N TRP A 128 -26.88 -11.30 -3.20
CA TRP A 128 -25.65 -11.98 -2.81
C TRP A 128 -25.67 -13.50 -3.01
N PRO A 129 -26.79 -14.23 -2.80
CA PRO A 129 -26.86 -15.67 -3.06
C PRO A 129 -26.49 -16.08 -4.49
N VAL A 130 -26.67 -15.19 -5.48
CA VAL A 130 -26.24 -15.44 -6.86
C VAL A 130 -24.71 -15.50 -6.95
N LEU A 131 -24.02 -14.59 -6.27
CA LEU A 131 -22.55 -14.54 -6.22
C LEU A 131 -22.00 -15.75 -5.45
N GLU A 132 -22.65 -16.15 -4.35
CA GLU A 132 -22.29 -17.36 -3.60
C GLU A 132 -22.41 -18.64 -4.43
N ASP A 133 -23.48 -18.77 -5.23
CA ASP A 133 -23.65 -19.90 -6.13
C ASP A 133 -22.54 -19.97 -7.18
N VAL A 134 -22.22 -18.84 -7.82
CA VAL A 134 -21.10 -18.78 -8.79
C VAL A 134 -19.77 -19.07 -8.11
N ALA A 135 -19.52 -18.50 -6.94
CA ALA A 135 -18.30 -18.74 -6.18
C ALA A 135 -18.15 -20.21 -5.79
N ARG A 136 -19.25 -20.90 -5.43
CA ARG A 136 -19.25 -22.35 -5.20
C ARG A 136 -18.94 -23.14 -6.47
N ARG A 137 -19.59 -22.82 -7.60
CA ARG A 137 -19.39 -23.52 -8.88
C ARG A 137 -17.97 -23.35 -9.43
N LYS A 138 -17.34 -22.19 -9.19
CA LYS A 138 -16.03 -21.82 -9.73
C LYS A 138 -14.90 -21.84 -8.69
N ASN A 139 -15.19 -22.25 -7.45
CA ASN A 139 -14.27 -22.24 -6.31
C ASN A 139 -13.61 -20.86 -6.05
N LEU A 140 -14.42 -19.81 -6.05
CA LEU A 140 -13.96 -18.43 -5.85
C LEU A 140 -14.08 -18.01 -4.38
N LYS A 141 -13.22 -17.07 -4.01
CA LYS A 141 -13.33 -16.25 -2.82
C LYS A 141 -14.13 -14.98 -3.12
N LEU A 142 -15.04 -14.62 -2.24
CA LEU A 142 -15.92 -13.46 -2.41
C LEU A 142 -15.35 -12.24 -1.68
N VAL A 143 -15.21 -11.14 -2.41
CA VAL A 143 -14.89 -9.83 -1.85
C VAL A 143 -16.19 -9.05 -1.77
N SER A 144 -16.45 -8.39 -0.63
CA SER A 144 -17.68 -7.63 -0.36
C SER A 144 -18.01 -6.61 -1.46
N PRO A 145 -19.20 -5.99 -1.42
CA PRO A 145 -19.38 -4.74 -2.16
C PRO A 145 -18.27 -3.74 -1.79
N ALA A 146 -17.73 -3.05 -2.79
CA ALA A 146 -16.70 -2.04 -2.63
C ALA A 146 -17.36 -0.71 -2.29
N VAL A 147 -16.98 -0.08 -1.18
CA VAL A 147 -17.65 1.11 -0.64
C VAL A 147 -16.70 2.29 -0.47
N ASN A 148 -17.26 3.51 -0.46
CA ASN A 148 -16.55 4.76 -0.19
C ASN A 148 -17.51 5.81 0.41
N TYR A 149 -16.97 6.90 0.93
CA TYR A 149 -17.75 8.07 1.33
C TYR A 149 -18.48 8.66 0.14
N CYS A 150 -19.79 8.81 0.28
CA CYS A 150 -20.68 9.16 -0.80
C CYS A 150 -21.34 10.52 -0.59
N GLY A 151 -21.46 11.30 -1.67
CA GLY A 151 -22.16 12.59 -1.70
C GLY A 151 -23.64 12.49 -2.14
N ASP A 152 -23.94 11.65 -3.14
CA ASP A 152 -25.32 11.36 -3.59
C ASP A 152 -25.63 9.87 -3.46
N CYS A 153 -26.33 9.54 -2.37
CA CYS A 153 -26.37 8.18 -1.86
C CYS A 153 -27.78 7.61 -1.79
N VAL A 154 -27.81 6.27 -1.79
CA VAL A 154 -29.03 5.52 -1.53
C VAL A 154 -29.48 5.71 -0.07
N SER A 155 -30.79 5.59 0.14
CA SER A 155 -31.40 5.64 1.47
C SER A 155 -32.29 4.43 1.70
N GLU A 156 -32.27 3.87 2.91
CA GLU A 156 -33.12 2.75 3.33
C GLU A 156 -33.45 2.90 4.83
N GLY A 157 -34.68 2.60 5.22
CA GLY A 157 -35.06 2.60 6.64
C GLY A 157 -34.83 3.93 7.36
N GLY A 158 -34.96 5.07 6.66
CA GLY A 158 -34.70 6.40 7.22
C GLY A 158 -33.21 6.78 7.32
N THR A 159 -32.30 5.92 6.89
CA THR A 159 -30.86 6.19 6.85
C THR A 159 -30.41 6.47 5.42
N THR A 160 -29.63 7.54 5.21
CA THR A 160 -28.91 7.78 3.95
C THR A 160 -27.47 7.33 4.14
N PHE A 161 -26.98 6.42 3.29
CA PHE A 161 -25.68 5.77 3.48
C PHE A 161 -24.51 6.56 2.89
N THR A 162 -24.27 7.74 3.44
CA THR A 162 -23.07 8.55 3.11
C THR A 162 -21.80 7.94 3.71
N ASP A 163 -21.91 7.29 4.88
CA ASP A 163 -20.84 6.56 5.55
C ASP A 163 -20.74 5.12 5.02
N PRO A 164 -19.59 4.71 4.44
CA PRO A 164 -19.39 3.36 3.93
C PRO A 164 -19.42 2.29 5.02
N VAL A 165 -19.05 2.64 6.27
CA VAL A 165 -19.12 1.72 7.40
C VAL A 165 -20.58 1.39 7.72
N ALA A 166 -21.44 2.41 7.77
CA ALA A 166 -22.88 2.22 7.99
C ALA A 166 -23.53 1.38 6.88
N TYR A 167 -23.10 1.55 5.63
CA TYR A 167 -23.58 0.72 4.51
C TYR A 167 -23.21 -0.75 4.71
N LEU A 168 -21.93 -1.04 4.99
CA LEU A 168 -21.48 -2.42 5.18
C LEU A 168 -22.09 -3.07 6.43
N ASP A 169 -22.25 -2.32 7.53
CA ASP A 169 -22.95 -2.81 8.72
C ASP A 169 -24.38 -3.26 8.38
N ALA A 170 -25.13 -2.43 7.66
CA ALA A 170 -26.48 -2.75 7.22
C ALA A 170 -26.50 -3.94 6.23
N PHE A 171 -25.51 -4.04 5.34
CA PHE A 171 -25.38 -5.17 4.41
C PHE A 171 -25.13 -6.48 5.16
N PHE A 172 -24.17 -6.51 6.10
CA PHE A 172 -23.88 -7.70 6.90
C PHE A 172 -25.05 -8.07 7.83
N ALA A 173 -25.79 -7.08 8.35
CA ALA A 173 -27.01 -7.33 9.12
C ALA A 173 -28.13 -7.92 8.26
N ALA A 174 -28.25 -7.52 6.99
CA ALA A 174 -29.22 -8.08 6.05
C ALA A 174 -28.79 -9.44 5.47
N CYS A 175 -27.50 -9.79 5.57
CA CYS A 175 -26.88 -10.96 4.95
C CYS A 175 -26.13 -11.82 6.00
N THR A 176 -26.79 -12.14 7.12
CA THR A 176 -26.12 -12.73 8.31
C THR A 176 -25.39 -14.04 8.08
N ASN A 177 -25.82 -14.85 7.09
CA ASN A 177 -25.21 -16.13 6.75
C ASN A 177 -24.40 -16.10 5.45
N CYS A 178 -24.24 -14.91 4.85
CA CYS A 178 -23.58 -14.77 3.56
C CYS A 178 -22.07 -14.95 3.69
N LYS A 179 -21.51 -15.74 2.78
CA LYS A 179 -20.08 -15.91 2.59
C LYS A 179 -19.50 -14.62 2.01
N VAL A 180 -18.64 -13.99 2.80
CA VAL A 180 -17.79 -12.88 2.41
C VAL A 180 -16.40 -13.16 2.97
N ASP A 181 -15.43 -13.41 2.10
CA ASP A 181 -14.06 -13.76 2.51
C ASP A 181 -13.21 -12.49 2.77
N TYR A 182 -13.49 -11.39 2.06
CA TYR A 182 -12.73 -10.14 2.09
C TYR A 182 -13.64 -8.90 2.10
N VAL A 183 -13.13 -7.77 2.59
CA VAL A 183 -13.82 -6.46 2.50
C VAL A 183 -13.17 -5.61 1.42
N ALA A 184 -13.95 -5.03 0.52
CA ALA A 184 -13.48 -4.06 -0.48
C ALA A 184 -13.85 -2.62 -0.11
N VAL A 185 -12.93 -1.70 -0.39
CA VAL A 185 -13.10 -0.25 -0.19
C VAL A 185 -12.40 0.53 -1.30
N HIS A 186 -12.86 1.76 -1.54
CA HIS A 186 -12.18 2.74 -2.40
C HIS A 186 -11.76 3.98 -1.59
N TRP A 187 -10.76 4.71 -2.08
CA TRP A 187 -10.25 5.89 -1.41
C TRP A 187 -9.61 6.90 -2.38
N TYR A 188 -10.06 8.14 -2.36
CA TYR A 188 -9.59 9.18 -3.28
C TYR A 188 -9.00 10.42 -2.60
N ALA A 189 -8.70 10.35 -1.29
CA ALA A 189 -8.08 11.47 -0.60
C ALA A 189 -6.55 11.45 -0.72
N CYS A 190 -5.93 12.62 -0.74
CA CYS A 190 -4.50 12.82 -0.94
C CYS A 190 -3.65 12.73 0.35
N ASP A 191 -4.19 12.20 1.46
CA ASP A 191 -3.50 12.10 2.75
C ASP A 191 -3.36 10.64 3.22
N VAL A 192 -2.11 10.24 3.52
CA VAL A 192 -1.80 8.86 3.93
C VAL A 192 -2.28 8.54 5.35
N SER A 193 -2.34 9.54 6.24
CA SER A 193 -2.82 9.34 7.61
C SER A 193 -4.33 9.08 7.60
N ALA A 194 -5.06 9.82 6.78
CA ALA A 194 -6.47 9.60 6.52
C ALA A 194 -6.73 8.26 5.85
N LEU A 195 -5.90 7.82 4.88
CA LEU A 195 -5.98 6.46 4.32
C LEU A 195 -5.78 5.39 5.41
N SER A 196 -4.76 5.53 6.25
CA SER A 196 -4.48 4.58 7.34
C SER A 196 -5.63 4.50 8.35
N TRP A 197 -6.16 5.65 8.75
CA TRP A 197 -7.36 5.73 9.59
C TRP A 197 -8.56 5.06 8.91
N TYR A 198 -8.81 5.36 7.64
CA TYR A 198 -9.92 4.82 6.87
C TYR A 198 -9.86 3.29 6.78
N ILE A 199 -8.71 2.71 6.42
CA ILE A 199 -8.48 1.26 6.44
C ILE A 199 -8.71 0.67 7.84
N GLY A 200 -8.31 1.39 8.89
CA GLY A 200 -8.55 1.02 10.28
C GLY A 200 -10.02 0.78 10.63
N LEU A 201 -10.94 1.56 10.06
CA LEU A 201 -12.39 1.42 10.31
C LEU A 201 -12.94 0.04 9.92
N PHE A 202 -12.40 -0.56 8.86
CA PHE A 202 -12.91 -1.82 8.30
C PHE A 202 -12.30 -3.06 8.97
N LYS A 203 -11.26 -2.90 9.79
CA LYS A 203 -10.65 -4.02 10.54
C LYS A 203 -11.66 -4.69 11.49
N LYS A 204 -12.70 -3.97 11.91
CA LYS A 204 -13.78 -4.50 12.75
C LYS A 204 -14.50 -5.72 12.17
N TYR A 205 -14.50 -5.89 10.84
CA TYR A 205 -15.13 -7.04 10.18
C TYR A 205 -14.31 -8.32 10.27
N ASN A 206 -13.09 -8.26 10.83
CA ASN A 206 -12.16 -9.39 10.97
C ASN A 206 -11.96 -10.18 9.67
N LYS A 207 -11.82 -9.44 8.56
CA LYS A 207 -11.59 -9.96 7.21
C LYS A 207 -10.44 -9.18 6.58
N PRO A 208 -9.61 -9.80 5.73
CA PRO A 208 -8.59 -9.05 5.02
C PRO A 208 -9.24 -8.07 4.02
N ILE A 209 -8.57 -6.95 3.79
CA ILE A 209 -9.08 -5.78 3.08
C ILE A 209 -8.47 -5.69 1.69
N TRP A 210 -9.30 -5.36 0.71
CA TRP A 210 -8.92 -4.97 -0.64
C TRP A 210 -9.19 -3.49 -0.81
N LEU A 211 -8.16 -2.70 -1.09
CA LEU A 211 -8.32 -1.31 -1.53
C LEU A 211 -8.40 -1.30 -3.06
N THR A 212 -9.59 -1.55 -3.60
CA THR A 212 -9.76 -1.82 -5.04
C THR A 212 -9.62 -0.58 -5.91
N GLU A 213 -9.75 0.62 -5.35
CA GLU A 213 -9.41 1.86 -6.05
C GLU A 213 -8.74 2.81 -5.08
N PHE A 214 -7.59 3.36 -5.47
CA PHE A 214 -7.04 4.53 -4.80
C PHE A 214 -6.22 5.43 -5.71
N ALA A 215 -6.31 6.73 -5.43
CA ALA A 215 -5.47 7.80 -5.98
C ALA A 215 -5.60 9.05 -5.10
N CYS A 216 -4.78 10.08 -5.35
CA CYS A 216 -5.01 11.40 -4.78
C CYS A 216 -5.96 12.19 -5.70
N GLY A 217 -7.17 12.51 -5.24
CA GLY A 217 -8.21 13.14 -6.06
C GLY A 217 -9.12 14.15 -5.34
N ASP A 218 -8.90 14.44 -4.06
CA ASP A 218 -9.75 15.33 -3.24
C ASP A 218 -9.25 16.78 -3.13
N ARG A 219 -8.20 17.14 -3.88
CA ARG A 219 -7.66 18.51 -3.95
C ARG A 219 -8.22 19.26 -5.17
N PRO A 220 -8.16 20.61 -5.18
CA PRO A 220 -8.38 21.38 -6.40
C PRO A 220 -7.52 20.86 -7.56
N HIS A 221 -8.10 20.71 -8.75
CA HIS A 221 -7.42 20.07 -9.88
C HIS A 221 -6.07 20.71 -10.24
N ASN A 222 -5.95 22.04 -10.12
CA ASN A 222 -4.72 22.78 -10.35
C ASN A 222 -3.62 22.49 -9.31
N GLU A 223 -3.95 21.89 -8.17
CA GLU A 223 -3.01 21.51 -7.11
C GLU A 223 -2.56 20.05 -7.19
N ILE A 224 -3.28 19.20 -7.95
CA ILE A 224 -2.93 17.79 -8.17
C ILE A 224 -1.83 17.71 -9.25
N THR A 225 -0.63 18.17 -8.91
CA THR A 225 0.55 18.06 -9.77
C THR A 225 1.10 16.63 -9.79
N LEU A 226 1.95 16.32 -10.78
CA LEU A 226 2.67 15.04 -10.81
C LEU A 226 3.47 14.77 -9.53
N ALA A 227 4.10 15.80 -8.96
CA ALA A 227 4.84 15.69 -7.70
C ALA A 227 3.94 15.30 -6.52
N VAL A 228 2.71 15.84 -6.47
CA VAL A 228 1.71 15.49 -5.46
C VAL A 228 1.28 14.03 -5.62
N GLN A 229 0.98 13.58 -6.86
CA GLN A 229 0.63 12.18 -7.13
C GLN A 229 1.76 11.23 -6.76
N LYS A 230 3.00 11.51 -7.16
CA LYS A 230 4.17 10.69 -6.84
C LYS A 230 4.42 10.59 -5.34
N LYS A 231 4.31 11.71 -4.61
CA LYS A 231 4.46 11.72 -3.15
C LYS A 231 3.40 10.84 -2.51
N TYR A 232 2.13 11.10 -2.81
CA TYR A 232 1.01 10.34 -2.24
C TYR A 232 1.11 8.85 -2.57
N MET A 233 1.41 8.49 -3.83
CA MET A 233 1.61 7.11 -4.24
C MET A 233 2.71 6.43 -3.43
N THR A 234 3.85 7.09 -3.25
CA THR A 234 4.98 6.53 -2.47
C THR A 234 4.56 6.26 -1.03
N ASP A 235 3.94 7.24 -0.37
CA ASP A 235 3.52 7.12 1.02
C ASP A 235 2.42 6.04 1.18
N ALA A 236 1.40 6.07 0.33
CA ALA A 236 0.27 5.14 0.37
C ALA A 236 0.71 3.71 0.06
N VAL A 237 1.50 3.48 -0.99
CA VAL A 237 2.00 2.14 -1.31
C VAL A 237 2.88 1.61 -0.18
N ASN A 238 3.76 2.43 0.39
CA ASN A 238 4.58 2.00 1.53
C ASN A 238 3.71 1.56 2.72
N TYR A 239 2.65 2.32 3.04
CA TYR A 239 1.69 1.93 4.07
C TYR A 239 0.98 0.61 3.72
N LEU A 240 0.38 0.50 2.52
CA LEU A 240 -0.42 -0.64 2.09
C LEU A 240 0.38 -1.95 2.01
N GLU A 241 1.65 -1.84 1.62
CA GLU A 241 2.58 -2.96 1.61
C GLU A 241 2.87 -3.48 3.03
N ASN A 242 2.97 -2.58 4.02
CA ASN A 242 3.29 -2.91 5.41
C ASN A 242 2.08 -3.13 6.32
N GLU A 243 0.86 -2.85 5.88
CA GLU A 243 -0.36 -3.10 6.64
C GLU A 243 -0.81 -4.57 6.49
N PRO A 244 -0.80 -5.39 7.57
CA PRO A 244 -1.17 -6.80 7.49
C PRO A 244 -2.64 -7.05 7.14
N ALA A 245 -3.54 -6.13 7.50
CA ALA A 245 -4.95 -6.26 7.15
C ALA A 245 -5.19 -6.08 5.64
N VAL A 246 -4.30 -5.37 4.93
CA VAL A 246 -4.44 -5.14 3.48
C VAL A 246 -3.90 -6.36 2.73
N PHE A 247 -4.82 -7.06 2.08
CA PHE A 247 -4.52 -8.21 1.24
C PHE A 247 -4.08 -7.78 -0.16
N ARG A 248 -4.77 -6.82 -0.75
CA ARG A 248 -4.52 -6.31 -2.11
C ARG A 248 -4.91 -4.84 -2.23
N TYR A 249 -4.29 -4.15 -3.17
CA TYR A 249 -4.65 -2.78 -3.53
C TYR A 249 -4.45 -2.53 -5.03
N SER A 250 -5.21 -1.60 -5.61
CA SER A 250 -5.10 -1.25 -7.03
C SER A 250 -5.21 0.24 -7.27
N TRP A 251 -4.20 0.78 -7.95
CA TRP A 251 -4.15 2.18 -8.33
C TRP A 251 -5.18 2.49 -9.42
N PHE A 252 -5.87 3.63 -9.25
CA PHE A 252 -6.75 4.21 -10.25
C PHE A 252 -6.01 5.34 -10.98
N SER A 253 -5.64 5.23 -12.27
CA SER A 253 -5.92 4.14 -13.22
C SER A 253 -4.81 4.08 -14.29
N GLY A 254 -5.00 3.24 -15.32
CA GLY A 254 -4.10 3.18 -16.48
C GLY A 254 -4.14 4.47 -17.29
N ARG A 255 -5.34 4.83 -17.80
CA ARG A 255 -5.63 6.09 -18.50
C ARG A 255 -7.02 6.59 -18.13
N ASN A 256 -7.10 7.78 -17.56
CA ASN A 256 -8.30 8.46 -17.09
C ASN A 256 -8.04 9.99 -17.15
N SER A 257 -9.11 10.78 -17.31
CA SER A 257 -9.05 12.24 -17.44
C SER A 257 -9.76 12.99 -16.31
N GLU A 258 -10.36 12.28 -15.37
CA GLU A 258 -11.13 12.85 -14.26
C GLU A 258 -10.20 13.43 -13.20
N ILE A 259 -9.11 12.73 -12.88
CA ILE A 259 -8.13 13.18 -11.89
C ILE A 259 -6.82 13.57 -12.60
N PRO A 260 -6.27 14.78 -12.38
CA PRO A 260 -5.00 15.19 -12.99
C PRO A 260 -3.83 14.29 -12.60
N ASN A 261 -2.96 14.01 -13.58
CA ASN A 261 -1.67 13.32 -13.39
C ASN A 261 -1.74 11.88 -12.81
N ILE A 262 -2.89 11.19 -12.83
CA ILE A 262 -3.02 9.82 -12.26
C ILE A 262 -2.58 8.69 -13.17
N ASN A 263 -2.39 8.96 -14.46
CA ASN A 263 -2.25 7.92 -15.47
C ASN A 263 -0.92 7.19 -15.33
N LEU A 264 -0.98 5.87 -15.18
CA LEU A 264 0.21 5.01 -15.23
C LEU A 264 0.70 4.76 -16.66
N LEU A 265 -0.18 4.91 -17.65
CA LEU A 265 0.11 4.63 -19.06
C LEU A 265 -0.03 5.88 -19.93
N GLY A 266 0.93 6.08 -20.82
CA GLY A 266 0.90 7.04 -21.93
C GLY A 266 0.41 6.37 -23.20
N ASN A 267 1.19 6.42 -24.28
CA ASN A 267 0.92 5.60 -25.48
C ASN A 267 0.95 4.09 -25.15
N SER A 268 0.43 3.26 -26.06
CA SER A 268 0.41 1.80 -25.88
C SER A 268 1.81 1.25 -25.54
N GLY A 269 1.93 0.53 -24.43
CA GLY A 269 3.17 -0.05 -23.91
C GLY A 269 4.13 0.94 -23.25
N GLN A 270 3.74 2.21 -23.10
CA GLN A 270 4.59 3.25 -22.51
C GLN A 270 4.07 3.62 -21.11
N LEU A 271 4.89 3.36 -20.09
CA LEU A 271 4.63 3.87 -18.74
C LEU A 271 4.89 5.38 -18.70
N THR A 272 4.01 6.12 -18.02
CA THR A 272 4.31 7.50 -17.63
C THR A 272 5.38 7.52 -16.53
N GLU A 273 5.84 8.71 -16.14
CA GLU A 273 6.73 8.83 -14.98
C GLU A 273 6.09 8.28 -13.68
N LEU A 274 4.78 8.46 -13.51
CA LEU A 274 4.04 7.89 -12.38
C LEU A 274 3.92 6.35 -12.51
N GLY A 275 3.70 5.84 -13.72
CA GLY A 275 3.70 4.39 -14.00
C GLY A 275 5.03 3.72 -13.68
N GLN A 276 6.14 4.34 -14.07
CA GLN A 276 7.49 3.87 -13.77
C GLN A 276 7.75 3.84 -12.26
N LEU A 277 7.29 4.86 -11.52
CA LEU A 277 7.33 4.85 -10.06
C LEU A 277 6.53 3.67 -9.50
N TYR A 278 5.26 3.52 -9.89
CA TYR A 278 4.36 2.50 -9.34
C TYR A 278 4.91 1.08 -9.46
N VAL A 279 5.45 0.72 -10.63
CA VAL A 279 5.98 -0.63 -10.86
C VAL A 279 7.33 -0.87 -10.18
N SER A 280 8.08 0.18 -9.84
CA SER A 280 9.40 0.08 -9.19
C SER A 280 9.36 0.19 -7.67
N LEU A 281 8.24 0.64 -7.09
CA LEU A 281 8.10 0.74 -5.63
C LEU A 281 8.34 -0.63 -4.95
N PRO A 282 8.99 -0.67 -3.78
CA PRO A 282 9.29 -1.92 -3.08
C PRO A 282 8.02 -2.75 -2.81
N SER A 283 8.11 -4.07 -2.95
CA SER A 283 7.06 -5.00 -2.56
C SER A 283 7.14 -5.26 -1.05
N GLY A 284 5.99 -5.21 -0.36
CA GLY A 284 5.88 -5.56 1.04
C GLY A 284 6.14 -7.05 1.21
N GLY A 285 7.12 -7.40 2.04
CA GLY A 285 7.64 -8.76 2.15
C GLY A 285 9.09 -8.78 2.63
N SER A 286 9.84 -7.70 2.37
CA SER A 286 10.94 -7.34 3.24
C SER A 286 10.33 -6.75 4.50
N THR A 287 10.36 -7.48 5.62
CA THR A 287 10.28 -6.83 6.92
C THR A 287 11.33 -5.73 6.89
N VAL A 288 10.92 -4.46 6.81
CA VAL A 288 11.87 -3.35 6.95
C VAL A 288 12.56 -3.60 8.29
N PRO A 289 13.86 -3.93 8.33
CA PRO A 289 14.44 -4.47 9.55
C PRO A 289 14.36 -3.44 10.67
N LYS A 290 14.02 -3.90 11.88
CA LYS A 290 14.16 -3.08 13.09
C LYS A 290 15.64 -2.72 13.21
N LEU A 291 15.94 -1.43 13.12
CA LEU A 291 17.26 -0.90 13.35
C LEU A 291 17.50 -0.88 14.86
N THR A 292 18.67 -1.35 15.28
CA THR A 292 19.08 -1.31 16.68
C THR A 292 20.01 -0.10 16.87
N PRO A 293 19.61 0.92 17.66
CA PRO A 293 20.53 1.98 18.04
C PRO A 293 21.71 1.41 18.82
N VAL A 294 22.90 1.95 18.59
CA VAL A 294 24.10 1.64 19.37
C VAL A 294 24.01 2.28 20.76
N THR A 295 23.41 3.47 20.85
CA THR A 295 23.18 4.16 22.12
C THR A 295 21.98 5.10 22.05
N ALA A 296 21.41 5.42 23.20
CA ALA A 296 20.42 6.47 23.38
C ALA A 296 20.96 7.53 24.36
N LEU A 297 20.76 8.79 24.01
CA LEU A 297 21.05 9.98 24.81
C LEU A 297 19.77 10.79 24.95
N ALA A 298 19.72 11.67 25.94
CA ALA A 298 18.61 12.60 26.10
C ALA A 298 19.09 13.95 26.57
N SER A 299 18.29 14.99 26.34
CA SER A 299 18.53 16.32 26.89
C SER A 299 18.50 16.34 28.42
N SER A 300 17.72 15.45 29.04
CA SER A 300 17.64 15.29 30.50
C SER A 300 17.01 13.95 30.88
N SER A 301 16.98 13.66 32.18
CA SER A 301 16.21 12.55 32.75
C SER A 301 15.53 12.99 34.05
N GLU A 302 14.30 12.56 34.29
CA GLU A 302 13.54 12.82 35.54
C GLU A 302 14.28 12.23 36.77
N GLY A 303 14.84 11.04 36.61
CA GLY A 303 15.66 10.38 37.63
C GLY A 303 16.58 9.30 37.05
N ALA A 304 17.31 8.64 37.94
CA ALA A 304 18.28 7.59 37.56
C ALA A 304 17.62 6.38 36.88
N ASP A 305 16.37 6.08 37.20
CA ASP A 305 15.63 4.94 36.65
C ASP A 305 14.90 5.26 35.33
N THR A 306 14.92 6.52 34.88
CA THR A 306 14.20 6.98 33.68
C THR A 306 15.13 7.52 32.60
N VAL A 307 16.33 6.94 32.50
CA VAL A 307 17.36 7.35 31.53
C VAL A 307 17.00 6.97 30.09
N ALA A 308 17.64 7.62 29.12
CA ALA A 308 17.36 7.46 27.68
C ALA A 308 17.34 5.99 27.19
N GLY A 309 18.23 5.15 27.72
CA GLY A 309 18.31 3.73 27.35
C GLY A 309 17.04 2.93 27.66
N LYS A 310 16.19 3.41 28.57
CA LYS A 310 14.92 2.75 28.92
C LYS A 310 13.84 2.85 27.85
N ALA A 311 14.03 3.68 26.83
CA ALA A 311 13.12 3.78 25.70
C ALA A 311 13.57 2.96 24.48
N ILE A 312 14.61 2.13 24.61
CA ILE A 312 15.11 1.26 23.54
C ILE A 312 15.50 -0.14 24.05
N ASP A 313 15.07 -0.50 25.25
CA ASP A 313 15.44 -1.77 25.89
C ASP A 313 14.43 -2.90 25.63
N GLY A 314 13.36 -2.62 24.88
CA GLY A 314 12.33 -3.57 24.52
C GLY A 314 11.40 -3.91 25.69
N ASN A 315 11.47 -3.20 26.81
CA ASN A 315 10.67 -3.44 27.99
C ASN A 315 9.66 -2.31 28.23
N LEU A 316 8.38 -2.60 27.97
CA LEU A 316 7.28 -1.65 28.16
C LEU A 316 6.95 -1.36 29.65
N SER A 317 7.62 -2.00 30.60
CA SER A 317 7.53 -1.67 32.02
C SER A 317 8.55 -0.60 32.45
N THR A 318 9.46 -0.19 31.57
CA THR A 318 10.45 0.85 31.80
C THR A 318 10.24 2.00 30.83
N ARG A 319 10.75 3.20 31.16
CA ARG A 319 10.53 4.40 30.33
C ARG A 319 11.70 5.36 30.42
N TRP A 320 12.00 6.07 29.34
CA TRP A 320 12.71 7.34 29.46
C TRP A 320 11.71 8.41 29.90
N SER A 321 12.14 9.33 30.77
CA SER A 321 11.38 10.52 31.09
C SER A 321 12.26 11.74 31.22
N SER A 322 11.84 12.88 30.66
CA SER A 322 12.59 14.13 30.71
C SER A 322 12.33 14.93 31.98
N ALA A 323 13.16 15.96 32.20
CA ALA A 323 12.82 17.09 33.06
C ALA A 323 11.53 17.79 32.57
N PHE A 324 10.89 18.51 33.48
CA PHE A 324 9.55 19.09 33.27
C PHE A 324 9.64 20.47 32.60
N SER A 325 10.30 20.52 31.46
CA SER A 325 10.48 21.74 30.67
C SER A 325 10.41 21.43 29.18
N ASP A 326 10.28 22.48 28.38
CA ASP A 326 10.26 22.43 26.92
C ASP A 326 11.38 23.33 26.37
N PRO A 327 12.11 22.93 25.33
CA PRO A 327 12.04 21.64 24.62
C PRO A 327 12.86 20.53 25.31
N GLN A 328 12.57 19.28 24.98
CA GLN A 328 13.36 18.10 25.39
C GLN A 328 13.49 17.13 24.20
N TYR A 329 14.51 16.27 24.23
CA TYR A 329 14.69 15.27 23.19
C TYR A 329 15.23 13.94 23.72
N LEU A 330 14.82 12.87 23.03
CA LEU A 330 15.45 11.56 23.05
C LEU A 330 16.19 11.36 21.72
N LEU A 331 17.49 11.11 21.80
CA LEU A 331 18.42 10.96 20.69
C LEU A 331 18.89 9.52 20.58
N LEU A 332 18.78 8.93 19.40
CA LEU A 332 19.24 7.59 19.06
C LEU A 332 20.44 7.71 18.09
N ASP A 333 21.56 7.07 18.44
CA ASP A 333 22.74 6.93 17.57
C ASP A 333 22.79 5.51 17.00
N PHE A 334 22.81 5.37 15.67
CA PHE A 334 22.89 4.09 14.98
C PHE A 334 24.32 3.66 14.62
N GLY A 335 25.34 4.45 14.98
CA GLY A 335 26.76 4.18 14.75
C GLY A 335 27.23 4.40 13.30
N SER A 336 26.33 4.24 12.32
CA SER A 336 26.54 4.53 10.90
C SER A 336 25.33 5.22 10.31
N THR A 337 25.47 5.83 9.13
CA THR A 337 24.30 6.28 8.35
C THR A 337 23.38 5.09 8.09
N LYS A 338 22.09 5.29 8.36
CA LYS A 338 20.98 4.39 8.03
C LYS A 338 19.96 5.14 7.20
N THR A 339 19.16 4.42 6.42
CA THR A 339 17.89 4.94 5.92
C THR A 339 16.81 4.65 6.93
N PHE A 340 15.96 5.62 7.25
CA PHE A 340 14.83 5.48 8.17
C PHE A 340 13.53 5.51 7.37
N SER A 341 12.70 4.48 7.58
CA SER A 341 11.44 4.29 6.84
C SER A 341 10.21 4.32 7.74
N ARG A 342 10.38 4.00 9.02
CA ARG A 342 9.32 4.04 10.02
C ARG A 342 9.89 4.27 11.42
N VAL A 343 9.18 5.04 12.23
CA VAL A 343 9.44 5.25 13.65
C VAL A 343 8.15 5.03 14.41
N LYS A 344 8.17 4.09 15.34
CA LYS A 344 7.07 3.82 16.25
C LYS A 344 7.45 4.30 17.65
N ILE A 345 6.63 5.15 18.25
CA ILE A 345 6.83 5.72 19.58
C ILE A 345 5.68 5.23 20.47
N GLN A 346 6.03 4.61 21.59
CA GLN A 346 5.07 4.22 22.61
C GLN A 346 5.19 5.20 23.78
N TRP A 347 4.26 6.14 23.85
CA TRP A 347 4.20 7.13 24.93
C TRP A 347 3.60 6.54 26.20
N GLU A 348 3.99 7.12 27.32
CA GLU A 348 3.26 7.00 28.58
C GLU A 348 2.12 8.05 28.63
N ALA A 349 1.38 8.13 29.73
CA ALA A 349 0.35 9.16 29.92
C ALA A 349 0.90 10.60 29.79
N ALA A 350 2.17 10.83 30.10
CA ALA A 350 2.87 12.09 29.83
C ALA A 350 3.57 12.08 28.46
N TYR A 351 2.89 12.60 27.44
CA TYR A 351 3.33 12.55 26.05
C TYR A 351 3.60 13.95 25.45
N GLY A 352 4.19 13.98 24.25
CA GLY A 352 4.38 15.21 23.50
C GLY A 352 3.12 15.65 22.78
N LYS A 353 2.55 16.81 23.13
CA LYS A 353 1.44 17.40 22.37
C LYS A 353 1.93 17.92 21.03
N GLU A 354 3.10 18.55 21.05
CA GLU A 354 3.80 19.02 19.86
C GLU A 354 5.21 18.41 19.87
N TYR A 355 5.56 17.70 18.80
CA TYR A 355 6.88 17.08 18.66
C TYR A 355 7.27 16.91 17.19
N GLN A 356 8.56 16.69 16.98
CA GLN A 356 9.17 16.43 15.69
C GLN A 356 10.00 15.16 15.74
N ILE A 357 10.09 14.45 14.61
CA ILE A 357 11.13 13.46 14.38
C ILE A 357 12.14 14.11 13.45
N GLN A 358 13.41 14.09 13.87
CA GLN A 358 14.49 14.73 13.14
C GLN A 358 15.63 13.74 12.92
N THR A 359 16.31 13.86 11.78
CA THR A 359 17.50 13.06 11.45
C THR A 359 18.72 13.96 11.33
N SER A 360 19.91 13.38 11.52
CA SER A 360 21.18 14.08 11.35
C SER A 360 22.30 13.13 10.92
N ALA A 361 23.19 13.61 10.07
CA ALA A 361 24.44 12.92 9.72
C ALA A 361 25.54 13.13 10.77
N ASN A 362 25.56 14.28 11.44
CA ASN A 362 26.68 14.74 12.29
C ASN A 362 26.29 14.96 13.77
N GLY A 363 25.01 14.88 14.11
CA GLY A 363 24.48 15.08 15.46
C GLY A 363 24.28 16.55 15.84
N THR A 364 24.60 17.50 14.96
CA THR A 364 24.51 18.95 15.22
C THR A 364 23.57 19.68 14.27
N THR A 365 23.52 19.28 13.01
CA THR A 365 22.60 19.80 11.99
C THR A 365 21.43 18.86 11.82
N TRP A 366 20.21 19.34 12.03
CA TRP A 366 19.01 18.53 12.10
C TRP A 366 18.06 18.84 10.95
N THR A 367 17.51 17.79 10.34
CA THR A 367 16.44 17.87 9.35
C THR A 367 15.17 17.27 9.92
N THR A 368 14.08 18.02 9.93
CA THR A 368 12.77 17.52 10.35
C THR A 368 12.16 16.64 9.26
N VAL A 369 11.82 15.41 9.62
CA VAL A 369 11.24 14.41 8.71
C VAL A 369 9.78 14.12 9.03
N TYR A 370 9.33 14.50 10.23
CA TYR A 370 7.94 14.47 10.66
C TYR A 370 7.71 15.51 11.75
N SER A 371 6.51 16.08 11.81
CA SER A 371 6.08 16.98 12.88
C SER A 371 4.59 16.86 13.13
N THR A 372 4.17 16.96 14.39
CA THR A 372 2.77 17.08 14.77
C THR A 372 2.59 18.17 15.83
N ALA A 373 1.46 18.86 15.79
CA ALA A 373 1.03 19.81 16.82
C ALA A 373 -0.18 19.29 17.63
N ALA A 374 -0.65 18.08 17.33
CA ALA A 374 -1.92 17.56 17.79
C ALA A 374 -1.80 16.18 18.45
N GLY A 375 -0.62 15.83 19.00
CA GLY A 375 -0.40 14.54 19.65
C GLY A 375 -1.51 14.18 20.65
N ASP A 376 -1.82 12.91 20.74
CA ASP A 376 -2.88 12.31 21.54
C ASP A 376 -2.37 11.21 22.49
N GLY A 377 -1.07 10.93 22.47
CA GLY A 377 -0.42 9.94 23.33
C GLY A 377 -0.56 8.53 22.79
N GLY A 378 -0.42 7.52 23.66
CA GLY A 378 -0.51 6.12 23.23
C GLY A 378 0.61 5.74 22.25
N VAL A 379 0.25 5.10 21.13
CA VAL A 379 1.21 4.61 20.13
C VAL A 379 1.13 5.47 18.88
N ASP A 380 2.22 6.16 18.60
CA ASP A 380 2.43 6.83 17.32
C ASP A 380 3.21 5.91 16.38
N ASP A 381 2.69 5.69 15.17
CA ASP A 381 3.33 4.85 14.16
C ASP A 381 3.56 5.65 12.87
N VAL A 382 4.70 6.33 12.83
CA VAL A 382 5.10 7.21 11.73
C VAL A 382 5.81 6.39 10.67
N SER A 383 5.10 6.05 9.59
CA SER A 383 5.63 5.31 8.44
C SER A 383 5.79 6.20 7.20
N GLY A 384 6.43 5.67 6.15
CA GLY A 384 6.64 6.41 4.90
C GLY A 384 7.77 7.43 4.96
N LEU A 385 8.65 7.32 5.96
CA LEU A 385 9.84 8.16 6.03
C LEU A 385 10.78 7.80 4.87
N ASN A 386 11.41 8.82 4.30
CA ASN A 386 12.48 8.64 3.33
C ASN A 386 13.62 9.59 3.68
N ALA A 387 14.30 9.28 4.78
CA ALA A 387 15.37 10.10 5.29
C ALA A 387 16.56 9.24 5.68
N SER A 388 17.77 9.77 5.48
CA SER A 388 19.00 9.11 5.91
C SER A 388 19.71 9.93 6.96
N GLY A 389 20.39 9.26 7.88
CA GLY A 389 21.18 9.88 8.92
C GLY A 389 21.84 8.83 9.80
N ARG A 390 22.84 9.23 10.57
CA ARG A 390 23.39 8.40 11.65
C ARG A 390 22.56 8.53 12.92
N TYR A 391 21.96 9.69 13.12
CA TYR A 391 21.20 10.02 14.31
C TYR A 391 19.74 10.26 13.97
N LEU A 392 18.87 9.86 14.89
CA LEU A 392 17.45 10.19 14.89
C LEU A 392 17.08 10.73 16.27
N ARG A 393 16.29 11.79 16.35
CA ARG A 393 15.75 12.26 17.63
C ARG A 393 14.25 12.50 17.57
N ILE A 394 13.58 12.19 18.68
CA ILE A 394 12.25 12.69 19.00
C ILE A 394 12.46 14.01 19.75
N TYR A 395 12.06 15.12 19.14
CA TYR A 395 12.24 16.48 19.65
C TYR A 395 10.89 17.05 20.07
N GLY A 396 10.61 16.99 21.37
CA GLY A 396 9.40 17.54 21.97
C GLY A 396 9.49 19.05 22.12
N THR A 397 8.49 19.77 21.60
CA THR A 397 8.40 21.24 21.68
C THR A 397 7.31 21.73 22.62
N LYS A 398 6.31 20.89 22.91
CA LYS A 398 5.31 21.16 23.96
C LYS A 398 4.76 19.88 24.58
N ARG A 399 4.81 19.80 25.91
CA ARG A 399 4.23 18.70 26.70
C ARG A 399 2.72 18.75 26.72
N ALA A 400 2.08 17.60 26.73
CA ALA A 400 0.62 17.48 26.86
C ALA A 400 0.13 17.61 28.31
N THR A 401 1.02 17.38 29.28
CA THR A 401 0.72 17.39 30.71
C THR A 401 1.73 18.28 31.46
N GLN A 402 1.54 18.46 32.76
CA GLN A 402 2.51 19.16 33.62
C GLN A 402 3.84 18.41 33.81
N TYR A 403 3.86 17.10 33.53
CA TYR A 403 5.03 16.22 33.67
C TYR A 403 5.96 16.30 32.45
N GLY A 404 7.13 15.67 32.54
CA GLY A 404 8.09 15.56 31.43
C GLY A 404 7.57 14.68 30.28
N TYR A 405 8.23 14.73 29.12
CA TYR A 405 7.99 13.74 28.07
C TYR A 405 8.36 12.36 28.59
N SER A 406 7.53 11.36 28.31
CA SER A 406 7.72 10.01 28.81
C SER A 406 7.44 8.98 27.73
N ILE A 407 8.44 8.16 27.42
CA ILE A 407 8.41 7.19 26.32
C ILE A 407 8.78 5.81 26.88
N PHE A 408 7.88 4.85 26.72
CA PHE A 408 8.14 3.44 27.03
C PHE A 408 9.11 2.80 26.05
N GLU A 409 8.91 2.99 24.75
CA GLU A 409 9.75 2.36 23.72
C GLU A 409 9.72 3.16 22.41
N VAL A 410 10.86 3.20 21.72
CA VAL A 410 11.00 3.66 20.33
C VAL A 410 11.53 2.52 19.47
N GLU A 411 10.78 2.20 18.43
CA GLU A 411 11.21 1.23 17.41
C GLU A 411 11.44 1.96 16.09
N VAL A 412 12.65 1.88 15.56
CA VAL A 412 13.01 2.48 14.27
C VAL A 412 13.24 1.37 13.26
N TYR A 413 12.69 1.51 12.06
CA TYR A 413 12.81 0.55 10.99
C TYR A 413 13.39 1.22 9.76
N GLY A 414 14.27 0.52 9.05
CA GLY A 414 14.87 1.00 7.82
C GLY A 414 15.98 0.08 7.32
N GLY A 415 16.90 0.61 6.52
CA GLY A 415 18.04 -0.11 5.94
C GLY A 415 19.21 0.82 5.67
#